data_AF-A0A6N9P5E9-F1
#
_entry.id   AF-A0A6N9P5E9-F1
#
_cell.length_a   1.000
_cell.length_b   1.000
_cell.length_c   1.000
_cell.angle_alpha   90.00
_cell.angle_beta   90.00
_cell.angle_gamma   90.00
#
_symmetry.space_group_name_H-M   'P 1'
#
loop_
_entity.id
_entity.type
_entity.pdbx_description
1 polymer ?
#
loop_
_entity_poly.entity_id
_entity_poly.type
_entity_poly.pdbx_seq_one_letter_code
_entity_poly.pdbx_strand_id
1 'polypeptide(L)'
;MPNILYIDYRELDEFYTIPKLCRLLNMSKLELKERCRQYGIEPRRNEIGDYGFVKYDVRKLHNTLYHESRNTEKTGQKEDDPWA
;
A
#
# COMPACT_ATOMS: atom_id res chain seq x y z
N MET A 1 12.52 -2.28 -11.33
CA MET A 1 11.73 -2.06 -10.10
C MET A 1 10.77 -0.92 -10.35
N PRO A 2 9.50 -1.00 -9.95
CA PRO A 2 8.55 0.09 -10.13
C PRO A 2 9.03 1.32 -9.34
N ASN A 3 9.03 2.48 -10.00
CA ASN A 3 9.35 3.75 -9.35
C ASN A 3 8.12 4.23 -8.58
N ILE A 4 8.07 3.91 -7.28
CA ILE A 4 6.96 4.28 -6.41
C ILE A 4 7.13 5.75 -6.03
N LEU A 5 6.26 6.58 -6.61
CA LEU A 5 6.16 8.00 -6.29
C LEU A 5 5.60 8.19 -4.89
N TYR A 6 5.97 9.29 -4.24
CA TYR A 6 5.38 9.67 -2.96
C TYR A 6 3.88 9.95 -3.13
N ILE A 7 3.09 9.49 -2.15
CA ILE A 7 1.65 9.73 -2.09
C ILE A 7 1.33 10.45 -0.78
N ASP A 8 0.61 11.57 -0.86
CA ASP A 8 0.07 12.22 0.33
C ASP A 8 -1.11 11.40 0.89
N TYR A 9 -0.92 10.83 2.08
CA TYR A 9 -1.91 10.00 2.74
C TYR A 9 -3.15 10.75 3.21
N ARG A 10 -3.14 12.08 3.23
CA ARG A 10 -4.31 12.91 3.54
C ARG A 10 -5.31 12.92 2.39
N GLU A 11 -4.83 12.75 1.16
CA GLU A 11 -5.65 12.76 -0.05
C GLU A 11 -6.14 11.36 -0.46
N LEU A 12 -5.79 10.33 0.31
CA LEU A 12 -6.25 8.97 0.06
C LEU A 12 -7.74 8.79 0.43
N ASP A 13 -8.48 8.14 -0.46
CA ASP A 13 -9.83 7.67 -0.22
C ASP A 13 -9.88 6.58 0.87
N GLU A 14 -11.04 6.39 1.48
CA GLU A 14 -11.24 5.36 2.51
C GLU A 14 -11.18 3.93 1.95
N PHE A 15 -11.52 3.75 0.66
CA PHE A 15 -11.52 2.46 -0.01
C PHE A 15 -11.05 2.54 -1.46
N TYR A 16 -10.19 1.59 -1.84
CA TYR A 16 -9.66 1.45 -3.19
C TYR A 16 -10.01 0.10 -3.77
N THR A 17 -10.82 0.07 -4.84
CA THR A 17 -11.00 -1.14 -5.63
C THR A 17 -9.66 -1.56 -6.26
N ILE A 18 -9.53 -2.85 -6.58
CA ILE A 18 -8.31 -3.39 -7.21
C ILE A 18 -7.85 -2.55 -8.42
N PRO A 19 -8.72 -2.19 -9.39
CA PRO A 19 -8.31 -1.38 -10.53
C PRO A 19 -7.85 0.04 -10.15
N LYS A 20 -8.48 0.65 -9.15
CA LYS A 20 -8.12 1.99 -8.67
C LYS A 20 -6.74 1.98 -8.02
N LEU A 21 -6.46 0.95 -7.21
CA LEU A 21 -5.15 0.77 -6.57
C LEU A 21 -4.03 0.48 -7.59
N CYS A 22 -4.30 -0.32 -8.62
CA CYS A 22 -3.35 -0.55 -9.72
C CYS A 22 -2.93 0.77 -10.39
N ARG A 23 -3.90 1.66 -10.67
CA ARG A 23 -3.63 2.98 -11.26
C ARG A 23 -2.83 3.87 -10.30
N LEU A 24 -3.18 3.87 -9.02
CA LEU A 24 -2.50 4.66 -7.99
C LEU A 24 -1.02 4.29 -7.87
N LEU A 25 -0.71 2.98 -7.84
CA LEU A 25 0.65 2.48 -7.68
C LEU A 25 1.40 2.31 -9.01
N ASN A 26 0.75 2.61 -10.14
CA ASN A 26 1.26 2.38 -11.48
C ASN A 26 1.79 0.93 -11.67
N MET A 27 0.98 -0.05 -11.27
CA MET A 27 1.31 -1.47 -11.29
C MET A 27 0.25 -2.29 -12.02
N SER A 28 0.66 -3.41 -12.62
CA SER A 28 -0.28 -4.39 -13.13
C SER A 28 -1.02 -5.12 -11.99
N LYS A 29 -2.18 -5.71 -12.30
CA LYS A 29 -2.95 -6.50 -11.32
C LYS A 29 -2.16 -7.70 -10.80
N LEU A 30 -1.29 -8.29 -11.62
CA LEU A 30 -0.46 -9.43 -11.23
C LEU A 30 0.64 -8.99 -10.24
N GLU A 31 1.31 -7.88 -10.52
CA GLU A 31 2.31 -7.29 -9.61
C GLU A 31 1.68 -6.91 -8.27
N LEU A 32 0.52 -6.24 -8.31
CA LEU A 32 -0.21 -5.89 -7.09
C LEU A 32 -0.54 -7.14 -6.26
N LYS A 33 -1.01 -8.22 -6.90
CA LYS A 33 -1.32 -9.48 -6.23
C LYS A 33 -0.09 -10.09 -5.56
N GLU A 34 1.05 -10.10 -6.25
CA GLU A 34 2.28 -10.67 -5.70
C GLU A 34 2.82 -9.85 -4.51
N ARG A 35 2.78 -8.52 -4.61
CA ARG A 35 3.15 -7.63 -3.51
C ARG A 35 2.23 -7.79 -2.30
N CYS A 36 0.92 -7.85 -2.53
CA CYS A 36 -0.06 -8.12 -1.49
C CYS A 36 0.24 -9.45 -0.77
N ARG A 37 0.57 -10.52 -1.53
CA ARG A 37 0.97 -11.81 -0.96
C ARG A 37 2.25 -11.71 -0.13
N GLN A 38 3.27 -11.01 -0.63
CA GLN A 38 4.56 -10.84 0.04
C GLN A 38 4.43 -10.16 1.41
N TYR A 39 3.50 -9.21 1.56
CA TYR A 39 3.33 -8.46 2.81
C TYR A 39 2.13 -8.90 3.65
N GLY A 40 1.45 -9.99 3.27
CA GLY A 40 0.27 -10.50 3.97
C GLY A 40 -0.90 -9.51 4.00
N ILE A 41 -1.12 -8.80 2.88
CA ILE A 41 -2.22 -7.83 2.73
C ILE A 41 -3.28 -8.45 1.81
N GLU A 42 -4.51 -8.57 2.29
CA GLU A 42 -5.60 -9.19 1.55
C GLU A 42 -6.69 -8.17 1.19
N PRO A 43 -7.30 -8.26 0.00
CA PRO A 43 -8.44 -7.43 -0.36
C PRO A 43 -9.66 -7.83 0.46
N ARG A 44 -10.44 -6.83 0.87
CA ARG A 44 -11.69 -6.98 1.61
C ARG A 44 -12.88 -6.70 0.71
N ARG A 45 -14.00 -7.33 1.03
CA ARG A 45 -15.29 -7.04 0.40
C ARG A 45 -15.98 -5.91 1.17
N ASN A 46 -16.44 -4.87 0.47
CA ASN A 46 -17.22 -3.79 1.07
C ASN A 46 -18.73 -4.12 1.12
N GLU A 47 -19.53 -3.21 1.69
CA GLU A 47 -20.97 -3.38 1.89
C GLU A 47 -21.77 -3.57 0.60
N ILE A 48 -21.29 -3.00 -0.52
CA ILE A 48 -21.91 -3.12 -1.85
C ILE A 48 -21.39 -4.33 -2.64
N GLY A 49 -20.42 -5.07 -2.08
CA GLY A 49 -19.94 -6.33 -2.62
C GLY A 49 -18.67 -6.27 -3.48
N ASP A 50 -18.03 -5.10 -3.60
CA ASP A 50 -16.78 -4.90 -4.32
C ASP A 50 -15.56 -5.35 -3.50
N TYR A 51 -14.55 -5.87 -4.20
CA TYR A 51 -13.25 -6.18 -3.62
C TYR A 51 -12.26 -5.04 -3.75
N GLY A 52 -11.57 -4.73 -2.66
CA GLY A 52 -10.60 -3.65 -2.60
C GLY A 52 -9.85 -3.59 -1.28
N PHE A 53 -9.24 -2.45 -1.00
CA PHE A 53 -8.38 -2.24 0.16
C PHE A 53 -8.84 -1.00 0.91
N VAL A 54 -8.87 -1.10 2.23
CA VAL A 54 -9.08 0.07 3.08
C VAL A 54 -7.84 0.95 3.06
N LYS A 55 -8.02 2.24 3.32
CA LYS A 55 -6.94 3.24 3.37
C LYS A 55 -5.73 2.81 4.18
N TYR A 56 -5.94 2.14 5.31
CA TYR A 56 -4.87 1.60 6.13
C TYR A 56 -3.98 0.60 5.36
N ASP A 57 -4.59 -0.37 4.68
CA ASP A 57 -3.89 -1.39 3.92
C ASP A 57 -3.16 -0.76 2.70
N VAL A 58 -3.76 0.24 2.07
CA VAL A 58 -3.13 1.03 0.99
C VAL A 58 -1.89 1.77 1.49
N ARG A 59 -1.97 2.43 2.66
CA ARG A 59 -0.83 3.13 3.28
C ARG A 59 0.29 2.15 3.63
N LYS A 60 -0.03 1.02 4.25
CA LYS A 60 0.94 -0.02 4.61
C LYS A 60 1.65 -0.56 3.37
N LEU A 61 0.90 -0.85 2.30
CA LEU A 61 1.43 -1.34 1.04
C LEU A 61 2.34 -0.28 0.39
N HIS A 62 1.85 0.94 0.21
CA HIS A 62 2.63 2.03 -0.39
C HIS A 62 3.91 2.31 0.40
N ASN A 63 3.84 2.43 1.73
CA ASN A 63 4.99 2.70 2.58
C ASN A 63 6.10 1.65 2.37
N THR A 64 5.72 0.38 2.42
CA THR A 64 6.66 -0.73 2.24
C THR A 64 7.31 -0.68 0.86
N LEU A 65 6.51 -0.48 -0.19
CA LEU A 65 6.99 -0.38 -1.57
C LEU A 65 7.90 0.83 -1.79
N TYR A 66 7.55 1.98 -1.22
CA TYR A 66 8.27 3.26 -1.37
C TYR A 66 9.67 3.22 -0.76
N HIS A 67 9.82 2.57 0.39
CA HIS A 67 11.11 2.38 1.06
C HIS A 67 11.95 1.27 0.42
N GLU A 68 11.32 0.16 -0.01
CA GLU A 68 12.02 -0.92 -0.71
C GLU A 68 12.64 -0.41 -2.02
N SER A 69 11.92 0.40 -2.81
CA SER A 69 12.45 0.94 -4.07
C SER A 69 13.62 1.91 -3.89
N ARG A 70 13.83 2.43 -2.67
CA ARG A 70 14.85 3.45 -2.37
C ARG A 70 16.08 2.90 -1.66
N ASN A 71 16.12 1.59 -1.39
CA ASN A 71 17.27 0.90 -0.79
C ASN A 71 17.92 1.70 0.37
N THR A 72 17.09 2.36 1.18
CA THR A 72 17.56 3.14 2.31
C THR A 72 17.73 2.17 3.46
N GLU A 73 18.97 2.11 3.93
CA GLU A 73 19.42 1.40 5.11
C GLU A 73 18.33 1.36 6.18
N LYS A 74 18.03 0.16 6.67
CA LYS A 74 17.28 -0.03 7.91
C LYS A 74 18.13 0.50 9.07
N THR A 75 18.23 1.81 9.20
CA THR A 75 18.70 2.52 10.38
C THR A 75 17.58 3.47 10.78
N GLY A 76 16.67 2.95 11.61
CA GLY A 76 15.57 3.74 12.15
C GLY A 76 14.22 3.43 11.52
N GLN A 77 13.75 2.18 11.66
CA GLN A 77 12.42 2.09 12.28
C GLN A 77 12.60 2.77 13.63
N LYS A 78 12.36 4.09 13.70
CA LYS A 78 12.01 4.67 14.99
C LYS A 78 10.85 3.82 15.44
N GLU A 79 11.05 3.06 16.51
CA GLU A 79 9.96 2.44 17.22
C GLU A 79 8.99 3.59 17.46
N ASP A 80 7.87 3.57 16.72
CA ASP A 80 6.79 4.51 16.88
C ASP A 80 6.19 4.10 18.21
N ASP A 81 6.80 4.56 19.30
CA ASP A 81 6.32 4.33 20.65
C ASP A 81 4.91 4.94 20.67
N PRO A 82 3.86 4.11 20.76
CA PRO A 82 2.51 4.61 20.68
C PRO A 82 2.11 5.40 21.95
N TRP A 83 3.06 5.61 22.86
CA TRP A 83 2.96 6.39 24.10
C TRP A 83 4.06 7.46 24.28
N ALA A 84 4.95 7.71 23.29
CA ALA A 84 6.01 8.73 23.38
C ALA A 84 5.53 10.18 23.21
#